data_AF-A0A6G4VB42-F1
#
_entry.id   AF-A0A6G4VB42-F1
#
_cell.length_a   1.000
_cell.length_b   1.000
_cell.length_c   1.000
_cell.angle_alpha   90.00
_cell.angle_beta   90.00
_cell.angle_gamma   90.00
#
_symmetry.space_group_name_H-M   'P 1'
#
loop_
_entity.id
_entity.type
_entity.pdbx_description
1 polymer ?
#
loop_
_entity_poly.entity_id
_entity_poly.type
_entity_poly.pdbx_seq_one_letter_code
_entity_poly.pdbx_strand_id
1 'polypeptide(L)'
;RQAGEPDVPWGTLAALVTLPDLGDMLFIATTTSWRPEAEAARERQVMALADLDARHRTELPTVIAGDFTAAPEAACIRYLSGLQALSGRSVHYHDAWATAGEGPGHTWTSENPNARSQIEQILGPVEHHRRIDYVFVGSRLAHPKAPCRVDAASLAFDRPVDGVWASDHFGVVVDLRITS
;
A
#
# COMPACT_ATOMS: atom_id res chain seq x y z
N ARG A 1 23.73 -10.50 9.01
CA ARG A 1 22.41 -10.95 9.55
C ARG A 1 21.93 -12.08 8.67
N GLN A 2 21.39 -13.15 9.25
CA GLN A 2 20.91 -14.32 8.48
C GLN A 2 19.55 -14.02 7.83
N ALA A 3 19.30 -14.61 6.66
CA ALA A 3 17.96 -14.68 6.09
C ALA A 3 17.02 -15.35 7.10
N GLY A 4 15.94 -14.66 7.49
CA GLY A 4 14.97 -15.15 8.47
C GLY A 4 15.12 -14.62 9.90
N GLU A 5 16.07 -13.73 10.19
CA GLU A 5 16.05 -12.98 11.47
C GLU A 5 14.75 -12.16 11.58
N PRO A 6 14.05 -12.18 12.74
CA PRO A 6 12.82 -11.43 12.92
C PRO A 6 13.05 -9.94 12.63
N ASP A 7 12.10 -9.35 11.91
CA ASP A 7 12.08 -7.93 11.64
C ASP A 7 11.59 -7.15 12.87
N VAL A 8 11.65 -5.81 12.83
CA VAL A 8 10.93 -4.97 13.81
C VAL A 8 9.44 -5.36 13.85
N PRO A 9 8.80 -5.30 15.03
CA PRO A 9 7.38 -5.63 15.14
C PRO A 9 6.56 -4.56 14.42
N TRP A 10 6.12 -4.89 13.20
CA TRP A 10 5.22 -4.05 12.43
C TRP A 10 3.78 -4.20 12.92
N GLY A 11 3.12 -3.07 13.17
CA GLY A 11 1.72 -3.01 13.58
C GLY A 11 0.80 -2.71 12.42
N THR A 12 -0.37 -3.35 12.40
CA THR A 12 -1.49 -2.97 11.54
C THR A 12 -2.58 -2.35 12.43
N LEU A 13 -3.08 -1.18 12.03
CA LEU A 13 -4.22 -0.53 12.65
C LEU A 13 -5.44 -0.66 11.73
N ALA A 14 -6.57 -1.08 12.28
CA ALA A 14 -7.85 -1.03 11.59
C ALA A 14 -8.82 -0.14 12.36
N ALA A 15 -9.56 0.70 11.64
CA ALA A 15 -10.57 1.57 12.19
C ALA A 15 -11.80 1.59 11.29
N LEU A 16 -12.97 1.73 11.91
CA LEU A 16 -14.17 2.14 11.19
C LEU A 16 -14.18 3.66 11.12
N VAL A 17 -14.27 4.19 9.89
CA VAL A 17 -14.35 5.62 9.61
C VAL A 17 -15.75 5.92 9.10
N THR A 18 -16.51 6.69 9.87
CA THR A 18 -17.85 7.12 9.46
C THR A 18 -17.74 8.16 8.36
N LEU A 19 -18.21 7.81 7.16
CA LEU A 19 -18.37 8.73 6.04
C LEU A 19 -19.79 9.33 6.09
N PRO A 20 -19.91 10.66 6.19
CA PRO A 20 -21.21 11.33 6.20
C PRO A 20 -22.09 10.85 5.06
N ASP A 21 -23.36 10.56 5.38
CA ASP A 21 -24.40 10.11 4.45
C ASP A 21 -24.18 8.75 3.74
N LEU A 22 -23.03 8.10 3.94
CA LEU A 22 -22.71 6.79 3.34
C LEU A 22 -22.63 5.64 4.36
N GLY A 23 -22.17 5.91 5.58
CA GLY A 23 -22.00 4.92 6.64
C GLY A 23 -20.54 4.65 6.98
N ASP A 24 -20.27 3.52 7.65
CA ASP A 24 -18.94 3.19 8.13
C ASP A 24 -18.11 2.48 7.06
N MET A 25 -16.88 2.95 6.86
CA MET A 25 -15.87 2.35 5.99
C MET A 25 -14.76 1.72 6.83
N LEU A 26 -14.41 0.46 6.54
CA LEU A 26 -13.21 -0.13 7.11
C LEU A 26 -11.95 0.48 6.47
N PHE A 27 -11.11 1.10 7.30
CA PHE A 27 -9.79 1.60 6.92
C PHE A 27 -8.70 0.80 7.65
N ILE A 28 -7.77 0.21 6.90
CA ILE A 28 -6.65 -0.56 7.42
C ILE A 28 -5.35 0.17 7.05
N ALA A 29 -4.65 0.68 8.06
CA ALA A 29 -3.31 1.26 7.93
C ALA A 29 -2.25 0.20 8.27
N THR A 30 -1.24 0.03 7.42
CA THR A 30 -0.21 -0.99 7.63
C THR A 30 1.18 -0.52 7.22
N THR A 31 2.20 -1.12 7.83
CA THR A 31 3.56 -1.18 7.30
C THR A 31 4.02 -2.63 7.31
N THR A 32 4.80 -3.05 6.33
CA THR A 32 5.28 -4.44 6.21
C THR A 32 6.79 -4.54 6.38
N SER A 33 7.32 -5.76 6.33
CA SER A 33 8.73 -6.03 6.58
C SER A 33 9.66 -5.34 5.57
N TRP A 34 10.53 -4.45 6.05
CA TRP A 34 11.28 -3.50 5.22
C TRP A 34 12.49 -4.08 4.49
N ARG A 35 13.07 -5.18 5.00
CA ARG A 35 14.29 -5.73 4.40
C ARG A 35 14.01 -6.20 2.96
N PRO A 36 14.92 -5.95 2.00
CA PRO A 36 14.73 -6.35 0.61
C PRO A 36 14.34 -7.83 0.45
N GLU A 37 15.01 -8.72 1.18
CA GLU A 37 14.84 -10.17 1.15
C GLU A 37 13.65 -10.71 1.98
N ALA A 38 12.86 -9.85 2.64
CA ALA A 38 11.81 -10.26 3.58
C ALA A 38 10.46 -10.62 2.92
N GLU A 39 10.43 -11.05 1.66
CA GLU A 39 9.19 -11.29 0.93
C GLU A 39 8.29 -12.33 1.59
N ALA A 40 8.86 -13.43 2.10
CA ALA A 40 8.09 -14.44 2.82
C ALA A 40 7.39 -13.88 4.08
N ALA A 41 7.96 -12.86 4.73
CA ALA A 41 7.32 -12.17 5.85
C ALA A 41 6.19 -11.25 5.34
N ARG A 42 6.43 -10.50 4.26
CA ARG A 42 5.42 -9.67 3.61
C ARG A 42 4.23 -10.48 3.11
N GLU A 43 4.45 -11.66 2.52
CA GLU A 43 3.38 -12.60 2.12
C GLU A 43 2.47 -12.97 3.31
N ARG A 44 3.05 -13.34 4.46
CA ARG A 44 2.28 -13.62 5.67
C ARG A 44 1.52 -12.39 6.18
N GLN A 45 2.14 -11.21 6.12
CA GLN A 45 1.52 -9.96 6.55
C GLN A 45 0.32 -9.60 5.65
N VAL A 46 0.45 -9.64 4.33
CA VAL A 46 -0.67 -9.30 3.43
C VAL A 46 -1.80 -10.31 3.46
N MET A 47 -1.51 -11.60 3.71
CA MET A 47 -2.55 -12.60 3.98
C MET A 47 -3.30 -12.29 5.28
N ALA A 48 -2.61 -11.83 6.32
CA ALA A 48 -3.24 -11.40 7.57
C ALA A 48 -4.10 -10.14 7.38
N LEU A 49 -3.71 -9.21 6.50
CA LEU A 49 -4.53 -8.04 6.12
C LEU A 49 -5.82 -8.49 5.43
N ALA A 50 -5.73 -9.42 4.47
CA ALA A 50 -6.89 -10.00 3.82
C ALA A 50 -7.83 -10.71 4.81
N ASP A 51 -7.27 -11.41 5.80
CA ASP A 51 -8.05 -12.03 6.88
C ASP A 51 -8.74 -10.99 7.78
N LEU A 52 -8.08 -9.86 8.03
CA LEU A 52 -8.64 -8.75 8.81
C LEU A 52 -9.80 -8.08 8.07
N ASP A 53 -9.61 -7.78 6.78
CA ASP A 53 -10.68 -7.26 5.91
C ASP A 53 -11.88 -8.21 5.88
N ALA A 54 -11.67 -9.50 5.60
CA ALA A 54 -12.76 -10.48 5.51
C ALA A 54 -13.60 -10.58 6.80
N ARG A 55 -12.99 -10.36 7.98
CA ARG A 55 -13.68 -10.40 9.27
C ARG A 55 -14.47 -9.13 9.60
N HIS A 56 -14.04 -7.98 9.11
CA HIS A 56 -14.52 -6.68 9.59
C HIS A 56 -15.09 -5.76 8.50
N ARG A 57 -15.01 -6.17 7.23
CA ARG A 57 -15.50 -5.34 6.12
C ARG A 57 -16.98 -4.98 6.27
N THR A 58 -17.27 -3.75 5.88
CA THR A 58 -18.59 -3.14 5.88
C THR A 58 -19.23 -3.24 4.50
N GLU A 59 -20.42 -2.64 4.33
CA GLU A 59 -21.02 -2.51 3.00
C GLU A 59 -20.18 -1.60 2.09
N LEU A 60 -19.59 -0.53 2.64
CA LEU A 60 -18.64 0.36 1.95
C LEU A 60 -17.32 -0.35 1.61
N PRO A 61 -16.64 0.02 0.51
CA PRO A 61 -15.35 -0.55 0.11
C PRO A 61 -14.30 -0.40 1.21
N THR A 62 -13.61 -1.49 1.56
CA THR A 62 -12.45 -1.40 2.46
C THR A 62 -11.32 -0.63 1.79
N VAL A 63 -10.65 0.25 2.54
CA VAL A 63 -9.41 0.89 2.11
C VAL A 63 -8.26 0.30 2.92
N ILE A 64 -7.23 -0.20 2.23
CA ILE A 64 -5.99 -0.67 2.85
C ILE A 64 -4.85 0.20 2.34
N ALA A 65 -4.19 0.95 3.22
CA ALA A 65 -3.18 1.92 2.83
C ALA A 65 -1.93 1.89 3.71
N GLY A 66 -0.78 2.19 3.10
CA GLY A 66 0.48 2.37 3.81
C GLY A 66 1.69 1.88 3.03
N ASP A 67 2.81 1.72 3.73
CA ASP A 67 4.09 1.29 3.17
C ASP A 67 4.19 -0.24 3.16
N PHE A 68 4.05 -0.82 1.97
CA PHE A 68 4.19 -2.26 1.77
C PHE A 68 5.62 -2.70 1.50
N THR A 69 6.58 -1.77 1.43
CA THR A 69 8.03 -2.01 1.23
C THR A 69 8.36 -2.89 0.02
N ALA A 70 7.39 -3.03 -0.89
CA ALA A 70 7.35 -4.01 -1.97
C ALA A 70 7.01 -3.32 -3.30
N ALA A 71 7.71 -3.69 -4.37
CA ALA A 71 7.44 -3.15 -5.70
C ALA A 71 6.19 -3.84 -6.30
N PRO A 72 5.57 -3.29 -7.35
CA PRO A 72 4.35 -3.85 -7.93
C PRO A 72 4.49 -5.31 -8.38
N GLU A 73 5.70 -5.73 -8.73
CA GLU A 73 6.04 -7.07 -9.20
C GLU A 73 6.20 -8.09 -8.06
N ALA A 74 6.28 -7.63 -6.80
CA ALA A 74 6.46 -8.50 -5.64
C ALA A 74 5.26 -9.44 -5.44
N ALA A 75 5.51 -10.63 -4.90
CA ALA A 75 4.50 -11.66 -4.68
C ALA A 75 3.34 -11.19 -3.80
N CYS A 76 3.63 -10.44 -2.73
CA CYS A 76 2.65 -9.88 -1.82
C CYS A 76 1.74 -8.83 -2.46
N ILE A 77 2.28 -7.97 -3.34
CA ILE A 77 1.49 -6.96 -4.08
C ILE A 77 0.66 -7.62 -5.17
N ARG A 78 1.24 -8.57 -5.90
CA ARG A 78 0.53 -9.39 -6.88
C ARG A 78 -0.60 -10.18 -6.24
N TYR A 79 -0.42 -10.68 -5.02
CA TYR A 79 -1.46 -11.34 -4.25
C TYR A 79 -2.64 -10.42 -3.92
N LEU A 80 -2.37 -9.23 -3.38
CA LEU A 80 -3.42 -8.24 -3.09
C LEU A 80 -4.17 -7.82 -4.36
N SER A 81 -3.47 -7.78 -5.49
CA SER A 81 -4.04 -7.44 -6.80
C SER A 81 -4.71 -8.62 -7.53
N GLY A 82 -4.74 -9.81 -6.93
CA GLY A 82 -5.32 -11.02 -7.55
C GLY A 82 -4.53 -11.62 -8.72
N LEU A 83 -3.28 -11.20 -8.90
CA LEU A 83 -2.36 -11.66 -9.95
C LEU A 83 -1.50 -12.87 -9.53
N GLN A 84 -1.58 -13.27 -8.26
CA GLN A 84 -0.86 -14.40 -7.70
C GLN A 84 -1.62 -15.00 -6.52
N ALA A 85 -1.64 -16.33 -6.43
CA ALA A 85 -2.14 -17.03 -5.25
C ALA A 85 -1.01 -17.20 -4.23
N LEU A 86 -1.33 -17.11 -2.94
CA LEU A 86 -0.42 -17.45 -1.83
C LEU A 86 -1.07 -18.51 -0.95
N SER A 87 -0.36 -19.60 -0.71
CA SER A 87 -0.86 -20.74 0.09
C SER A 87 -2.27 -21.22 -0.32
N GLY A 88 -2.53 -21.28 -1.63
CA GLY A 88 -3.82 -21.71 -2.19
C GLY A 88 -4.98 -20.72 -2.03
N ARG A 89 -4.70 -19.50 -1.56
CA ARG A 89 -5.69 -18.43 -1.36
C ARG A 89 -5.47 -17.31 -2.38
N SER A 90 -6.54 -16.61 -2.71
CA SER A 90 -6.54 -15.42 -3.56
C SER A 90 -7.45 -14.36 -2.99
N VAL A 91 -7.10 -13.10 -3.25
CA VAL A 91 -7.93 -11.92 -2.99
C VAL A 91 -7.86 -10.99 -4.19
N HIS A 92 -8.67 -9.94 -4.21
CA HIS A 92 -8.58 -8.91 -5.24
C HIS A 92 -9.04 -7.57 -4.67
N TYR A 93 -8.07 -6.67 -4.58
CA TYR A 93 -8.25 -5.24 -4.34
C TYR A 93 -7.76 -4.46 -5.56
N HIS A 94 -8.37 -3.30 -5.82
CA HIS A 94 -7.87 -2.39 -6.83
C HIS A 94 -6.65 -1.64 -6.29
N ASP A 95 -5.47 -1.82 -6.88
CA ASP A 95 -4.35 -0.89 -6.72
C ASP A 95 -4.77 0.46 -7.32
N ALA A 96 -4.95 1.47 -6.48
CA ALA A 96 -5.45 2.77 -6.90
C ALA A 96 -4.49 3.46 -7.89
N TRP A 97 -3.18 3.34 -7.67
CA TRP A 97 -2.19 3.91 -8.58
C TRP A 97 -2.22 3.22 -9.94
N ALA A 98 -2.27 1.88 -9.97
CA ALA A 98 -2.37 1.15 -11.22
C ALA A 98 -3.68 1.43 -11.98
N THR A 99 -4.72 1.87 -11.26
CA THR A 99 -6.04 2.18 -11.84
C THR A 99 -6.11 3.59 -12.43
N ALA A 100 -5.58 4.60 -11.73
CA ALA A 100 -5.80 6.01 -12.06
C ALA A 100 -4.57 6.93 -11.85
N GLY A 101 -3.40 6.36 -11.62
CA GLY A 101 -2.13 7.09 -11.51
C GLY A 101 -1.45 7.30 -12.86
N GLU A 102 -0.52 8.25 -12.91
CA GLU A 102 0.27 8.55 -14.10
C GLU A 102 1.75 8.17 -13.91
N GLY A 103 2.30 7.42 -14.86
CA GLY A 103 3.70 7.00 -14.79
C GLY A 103 3.99 6.01 -13.65
N PRO A 104 5.26 5.87 -13.23
CA PRO A 104 5.68 4.78 -12.35
C PRO A 104 5.26 4.96 -10.89
N GLY A 105 4.97 6.19 -10.45
CA GLY A 105 4.53 6.47 -9.08
C GLY A 105 5.55 6.14 -8.01
N HIS A 106 6.83 6.45 -8.25
CA HIS A 106 7.86 6.21 -7.26
C HIS A 106 7.58 6.99 -5.97
N THR A 107 7.37 6.27 -4.87
CA THR A 107 7.12 6.85 -3.54
C THR A 107 8.38 6.86 -2.68
N TRP A 108 9.37 6.06 -3.04
CA TRP A 108 10.70 6.03 -2.42
C TRP A 108 11.77 6.05 -3.50
N THR A 109 12.55 7.13 -3.54
CA THR A 109 13.42 7.46 -4.69
C THR A 109 14.70 8.15 -4.25
N SER A 110 15.81 7.79 -4.90
CA SER A 110 17.11 8.43 -4.72
C SER A 110 17.16 9.90 -5.20
N GLU A 111 16.13 10.39 -5.88
CA GLU A 111 15.96 11.82 -6.19
C GLU A 111 15.71 12.67 -4.94
N ASN A 112 15.01 12.11 -3.95
CA ASN A 112 14.82 12.72 -2.64
C ASN A 112 16.09 12.51 -1.78
N PRO A 113 16.81 13.57 -1.37
CA PRO A 113 18.02 13.44 -0.57
C PRO A 113 17.80 12.72 0.77
N ASN A 114 16.61 12.84 1.38
CA ASN A 114 16.27 12.15 2.62
C ASN A 114 16.26 10.63 2.41
N ALA A 115 15.63 10.14 1.33
CA ALA A 115 15.62 8.72 0.97
C ALA A 115 16.98 8.24 0.48
N ARG A 116 17.71 9.04 -0.30
CA ARG A 116 19.04 8.69 -0.83
C ARG A 116 19.98 8.20 0.27
N SER A 117 20.03 8.91 1.40
CA SER A 117 20.88 8.54 2.53
C SER A 117 20.57 7.13 3.07
N GLN A 118 19.30 6.74 3.11
CA GLN A 118 18.87 5.42 3.58
C GLN A 118 19.06 4.35 2.50
N ILE A 119 18.75 4.66 1.24
CA ILE A 119 19.01 3.79 0.09
C ILE A 119 20.49 3.40 0.05
N GLU A 120 21.39 4.37 0.19
CA GLU A 120 22.83 4.14 0.20
C GLU A 120 23.27 3.21 1.33
N GLN A 121 22.68 3.35 2.51
CA GLN A 121 22.95 2.48 3.65
C GLN A 121 22.44 1.04 3.45
N ILE A 122 21.29 0.86 2.79
CA ILE A 122 20.62 -0.42 2.65
C ILE A 122 21.11 -1.19 1.41
N LEU A 123 21.27 -0.51 0.28
CA LEU A 123 21.51 -1.08 -1.05
C LEU A 123 22.87 -0.70 -1.65
N GLY A 124 23.60 0.22 -1.01
CA GLY A 124 24.81 0.80 -1.57
C GLY A 124 24.53 1.95 -2.54
N PRO A 125 25.56 2.50 -3.21
CA PRO A 125 25.46 3.70 -4.04
C PRO A 125 24.81 3.38 -5.40
N VAL A 126 23.51 3.11 -5.38
CA VAL A 126 22.70 2.79 -6.56
C VAL A 126 21.60 3.83 -6.74
N GLU A 127 21.37 4.20 -8.00
CA GLU A 127 20.14 4.90 -8.37
C GLU A 127 18.97 3.92 -8.18
N HIS A 128 18.01 4.33 -7.36
CA HIS A 128 16.94 3.46 -6.90
C HIS A 128 15.62 4.21 -6.82
N HIS A 129 14.59 3.63 -7.41
CA HIS A 129 13.24 4.20 -7.41
C HIS A 129 12.23 3.07 -7.32
N ARG A 130 11.33 3.15 -6.35
CA ARG A 130 10.28 2.15 -6.18
C ARG A 130 8.98 2.82 -5.75
N ARG A 131 7.88 2.25 -6.22
CA ARG A 131 6.56 2.45 -5.63
C ARG A 131 6.39 1.39 -4.55
N ILE A 132 6.45 1.82 -3.29
CA ILE A 132 6.32 0.94 -2.13
C ILE A 132 5.16 1.32 -1.21
N ASP A 133 4.59 2.50 -1.40
CA ASP A 133 3.40 2.97 -0.69
C ASP A 133 2.18 2.79 -1.59
N TYR A 134 1.12 2.21 -1.04
CA TYR A 134 -0.08 1.83 -1.79
C TYR A 134 -1.34 2.26 -1.09
N VAL A 135 -2.38 2.45 -1.90
CA VAL A 135 -3.78 2.50 -1.47
C VAL A 135 -4.53 1.44 -2.28
N PHE A 136 -4.98 0.40 -1.60
CA PHE A 136 -5.81 -0.66 -2.15
C PHE A 136 -7.27 -0.43 -1.78
N VAL A 137 -8.16 -0.66 -2.76
CA VAL A 137 -9.61 -0.46 -2.60
C VAL A 137 -10.34 -1.78 -2.79
N GLY A 138 -11.26 -2.09 -1.87
CA GLY A 138 -12.13 -3.27 -1.93
C GLY A 138 -12.86 -3.38 -3.26
N SER A 139 -12.88 -4.59 -3.84
CA SER A 139 -13.50 -4.84 -5.13
C SER A 139 -15.04 -4.84 -5.07
N ARG A 140 -15.69 -4.60 -6.22
CA ARG A 140 -17.15 -4.67 -6.33
C ARG A 140 -17.74 -6.02 -5.90
N LEU A 141 -17.02 -7.12 -6.12
CA LEU A 141 -17.47 -8.44 -5.70
C LEU A 141 -17.45 -8.60 -4.17
N ALA A 142 -16.50 -7.97 -3.49
CA ALA A 142 -16.45 -7.92 -2.03
C ALA A 142 -17.47 -6.93 -1.45
N HIS A 143 -17.79 -5.85 -2.18
CA HIS A 143 -18.67 -4.76 -1.75
C HIS A 143 -19.79 -4.50 -2.79
N PRO A 144 -20.73 -5.44 -3.00
CA PRO A 144 -21.69 -5.38 -4.11
C PRO A 144 -22.68 -4.22 -4.01
N LYS A 145 -22.93 -3.72 -2.79
CA LYS A 145 -23.91 -2.66 -2.49
C LYS A 145 -23.35 -1.24 -2.58
N ALA A 146 -22.04 -1.07 -2.52
CA ALA A 146 -21.38 0.24 -2.58
C ALA A 146 -20.29 0.25 -3.67
N PRO A 147 -20.67 0.26 -4.96
CA PRO A 147 -19.71 0.43 -6.04
C PRO A 147 -18.79 1.63 -5.81
N CYS A 148 -17.49 1.40 -5.98
CA CYS A 148 -16.47 2.43 -5.82
C CYS A 148 -15.66 2.54 -7.11
N ARG A 149 -15.39 3.78 -7.53
CA ARG A 149 -14.44 4.10 -8.60
C ARG A 149 -13.25 4.85 -8.01
N VAL A 150 -12.05 4.49 -8.46
CA VAL A 150 -10.84 5.29 -8.26
C VAL A 150 -10.81 6.32 -9.38
N ASP A 151 -10.99 7.59 -9.04
CA ASP A 151 -11.05 8.68 -10.02
C ASP A 151 -9.67 9.23 -10.35
N ALA A 152 -8.79 9.32 -9.35
CA ALA A 152 -7.42 9.81 -9.50
C ALA A 152 -6.52 9.18 -8.44
N ALA A 153 -5.24 9.02 -8.79
CA ALA A 153 -4.16 8.76 -7.85
C ALA A 153 -2.97 9.67 -8.20
N SER A 154 -2.42 10.35 -7.20
CA SER A 154 -1.32 11.30 -7.40
C SER A 154 -0.32 11.25 -6.24
N LEU A 155 0.91 11.67 -6.50
CA LEU A 155 1.90 11.83 -5.44
C LEU A 155 1.65 13.14 -4.69
N ALA A 156 1.89 13.13 -3.38
CA ALA A 156 1.91 14.30 -2.54
C ALA A 156 3.30 14.48 -1.94
N PHE A 157 3.71 15.73 -1.79
CA PHE A 157 5.02 16.08 -1.23
C PHE A 157 6.21 15.48 -2.02
N ASP A 158 6.06 15.31 -3.34
CA ASP A 158 7.07 14.76 -4.26
C ASP A 158 8.11 15.79 -4.70
N ARG A 159 8.08 16.99 -4.12
CA ARG A 159 8.99 18.10 -4.40
C ARG A 159 9.32 18.85 -3.10
N PRO A 160 10.51 19.45 -3.00
CA PRO A 160 10.86 20.25 -1.84
C PRO A 160 10.13 21.60 -1.86
N VAL A 161 9.83 22.12 -0.67
CA VAL A 161 9.37 23.49 -0.47
C VAL A 161 10.47 24.21 0.31
N ASP A 162 11.01 25.30 -0.25
CA ASP A 162 12.15 26.05 0.31
C ASP A 162 13.36 25.14 0.67
N GLY A 163 13.60 24.14 -0.18
CA GLY A 163 14.68 23.16 0.00
C GLY A 163 14.40 22.07 1.03
N VAL A 164 13.23 22.09 1.69
CA VAL A 164 12.83 21.10 2.69
C VAL A 164 11.94 20.03 2.04
N TRP A 165 12.32 18.77 2.25
CA TRP A 165 11.51 17.61 1.88
C TRP A 165 10.69 17.15 3.10
N ALA A 166 9.40 16.89 2.91
CA ALA A 166 8.48 16.58 4.01
C ALA A 166 8.79 15.24 4.69
N SER A 167 9.30 14.28 3.93
CA SER A 167 9.65 12.93 4.37
C SER A 167 10.70 12.36 3.41
N ASP A 168 11.26 11.20 3.71
CA ASP A 168 12.00 10.37 2.74
C ASP A 168 11.06 9.66 1.76
N HIS A 169 9.79 9.44 2.14
CA HIS A 169 8.74 8.96 1.23
C HIS A 169 7.91 10.12 0.66
N PHE A 170 7.40 9.93 -0.54
CA PHE A 170 6.31 10.75 -1.09
C PHE A 170 4.97 10.14 -0.68
N GLY A 171 4.00 11.00 -0.36
CA GLY A 171 2.64 10.57 -0.06
C GLY A 171 1.91 10.10 -1.31
N VAL A 172 0.87 9.29 -1.13
CA VAL A 172 -0.07 8.90 -2.19
C VAL A 172 -1.45 9.43 -1.81
N VAL A 173 -2.06 10.20 -2.72
CA VAL A 173 -3.41 10.75 -2.57
C VAL A 173 -4.31 10.09 -3.60
N VAL A 174 -5.47 9.62 -3.15
CA VAL A 174 -6.43 8.90 -3.98
C VAL A 174 -7.82 9.49 -3.81
N ASP A 175 -8.44 9.84 -4.94
CA ASP A 175 -9.82 10.29 -4.99
C ASP A 175 -10.74 9.10 -5.27
N LEU A 176 -11.63 8.82 -4.32
CA LEU A 176 -12.59 7.73 -4.40
C LEU A 176 -14.01 8.27 -4.57
N ARG A 177 -14.75 7.69 -5.52
CA ARG A 177 -16.17 7.94 -5.71
C ARG A 177 -16.97 6.69 -5.37
N ILE A 178 -17.66 6.75 -4.25
CA ILE A 178 -18.58 5.70 -3.79
C ILE A 178 -19.99 6.10 -4.22
N THR A 179 -20.69 5.18 -4.90
CA THR A 179 -22.09 5.35 -5.27
C THR A 179 -22.96 4.41 -4.44
N SER A 180 -23.84 4.98 -3.62
CA SER A 180 -24.90 4.29 -2.87
C SER A 180 -26.19 4.21 -3.67
#